data_AF-A0A0P7TKH9-F1
#
_entry.id   AF-A0A0P7TKH9-F1
#
_cell.length_a   1.000
_cell.length_b   1.000
_cell.length_c   1.000
_cell.angle_alpha   90.00
_cell.angle_beta   90.00
_cell.angle_gamma   90.00
#
_symmetry.space_group_name_H-M   'P 1'
#
loop_
_entity.id
_entity.type
_entity.pdbx_description
1 polymer ?
#
loop_
_entity_poly.entity_id
_entity_poly.type
_entity_poly.pdbx_seq_one_letter_code
_entity_poly.pdbx_strand_id
1 'polypeptide(L)'
;MKVALLGIDVLSALVTRLQERFRSHIGTVLPSLIDRLGDAKDQVRDQDQALLLKIVELSANPQYVWDRMLGGFKHKNNRTREGLCLCLIATLNVYGAQGLTLSKIVPHICNLLGDATSQVRDVAMNCLVEIYRHVGERVRIDLSKKGLPQS
;
A
#
# COMPACT_ATOMS: atom_id res chain seq x y z
N MET A 1 -21.54 -10.57 4.94
CA MET A 1 -20.19 -11.19 5.08
C MET A 1 -19.77 -11.89 3.81
N LYS A 2 -20.51 -12.90 3.32
CA LYS A 2 -20.22 -13.58 2.05
C LYS A 2 -20.18 -12.63 0.84
N VAL A 3 -21.06 -11.62 0.82
CA VAL A 3 -21.15 -10.65 -0.28
C VAL A 3 -19.89 -9.79 -0.47
N ALA A 4 -19.24 -9.36 0.61
CA ALA A 4 -18.03 -8.52 0.51
C ALA A 4 -16.84 -9.32 -0.07
N LEU A 5 -16.63 -10.54 0.43
CA LEU A 5 -15.59 -11.45 -0.08
C LEU A 5 -15.86 -11.82 -1.54
N LEU A 6 -17.12 -12.15 -1.89
CA LEU A 6 -17.49 -12.39 -3.28
C LEU A 6 -17.25 -11.17 -4.18
N GLY A 7 -17.50 -9.95 -3.69
CA GLY A 7 -17.19 -8.73 -4.41
C GLY A 7 -15.69 -8.56 -4.67
N ILE A 8 -14.85 -8.82 -3.67
CA ILE A 8 -13.39 -8.80 -3.80
C ILE A 8 -12.93 -9.88 -4.78
N ASP A 9 -13.47 -11.10 -4.71
CA ASP A 9 -13.15 -12.19 -5.62
C ASP A 9 -13.51 -11.87 -7.08
N VAL A 10 -14.69 -11.27 -7.31
CA VAL A 10 -15.12 -10.83 -8.64
C VAL A 10 -14.19 -9.73 -9.17
N LEU A 11 -13.87 -8.71 -8.36
CA LEU A 11 -12.92 -7.67 -8.76
C LEU A 11 -11.52 -8.25 -9.03
N SER A 12 -11.06 -9.20 -8.22
CA SER A 12 -9.78 -9.90 -8.41
C SER A 12 -9.75 -10.69 -9.72
N ALA A 13 -10.85 -11.37 -10.06
CA ALA A 13 -11.01 -12.04 -11.35
C ALA A 13 -11.00 -11.03 -12.52
N LEU A 14 -11.70 -9.90 -12.38
CA LEU A 14 -11.71 -8.84 -13.40
C LEU A 14 -10.33 -8.24 -13.61
N VAL A 15 -9.58 -7.92 -12.55
CA VAL A 15 -8.19 -7.45 -12.64
C VAL A 15 -7.32 -8.47 -13.38
N THR A 16 -7.46 -9.75 -13.04
CA THR A 16 -6.71 -10.84 -13.69
C THR A 16 -7.09 -10.99 -15.17
N ARG A 17 -8.34 -10.74 -15.55
CA ARG A 17 -8.81 -10.87 -16.95
C ARG A 17 -8.51 -9.64 -17.81
N LEU A 18 -8.64 -8.44 -17.23
CA LEU A 18 -8.52 -7.18 -17.96
C LEU A 18 -7.09 -6.62 -17.94
N GLN A 19 -6.28 -6.96 -16.93
CA GLN A 19 -4.88 -6.52 -16.80
C GLN A 19 -4.80 -4.99 -16.92
N GLU A 20 -3.92 -4.46 -17.77
CA GLU A 20 -3.77 -3.01 -18.01
C GLU A 20 -5.09 -2.31 -18.42
N ARG A 21 -6.04 -3.02 -19.05
CA ARG A 21 -7.35 -2.44 -19.41
C ARG A 21 -8.20 -2.12 -18.18
N PHE A 22 -7.88 -2.70 -17.02
CA PHE A 22 -8.53 -2.36 -15.75
C PHE A 22 -8.15 -0.96 -15.25
N ARG A 23 -7.07 -0.35 -15.77
CA ARG A 23 -6.54 0.94 -15.29
C ARG A 23 -7.56 2.07 -15.26
N SER A 24 -8.50 2.10 -16.22
CA SER A 24 -9.58 3.09 -16.29
C SER A 24 -10.58 2.96 -15.14
N HIS A 25 -10.73 1.77 -14.56
CA HIS A 25 -11.66 1.48 -13.46
C HIS A 25 -11.06 1.66 -12.07
N ILE A 26 -9.73 1.76 -11.96
CA ILE A 26 -9.00 1.92 -10.69
C ILE A 26 -9.58 3.08 -9.86
N GLY A 27 -9.82 4.24 -10.48
CA GLY A 27 -10.34 5.42 -9.77
C GLY A 27 -11.75 5.20 -9.19
N THR A 28 -12.56 4.34 -9.80
CA THR A 28 -13.91 4.02 -9.35
C THR A 28 -13.90 3.05 -8.17
N VAL A 29 -13.01 2.05 -8.18
CA VAL A 29 -13.00 1.00 -7.15
C VAL A 29 -12.19 1.37 -5.92
N LEU A 30 -11.14 2.21 -6.07
CA LEU A 30 -10.21 2.51 -4.98
C LEU A 30 -10.87 3.00 -3.69
N PRO A 31 -11.83 3.95 -3.71
CA PRO A 31 -12.45 4.43 -2.47
C PRO A 31 -13.07 3.30 -1.64
N SER A 32 -13.75 2.36 -2.30
CA SER A 32 -14.36 1.21 -1.62
C SER A 32 -13.33 0.23 -1.09
N LEU A 33 -12.22 0.01 -1.81
CA LEU A 33 -11.12 -0.82 -1.32
C LEU A 33 -10.44 -0.17 -0.10
N ILE A 34 -10.16 1.13 -0.16
CA ILE A 34 -9.61 1.88 0.99
C ILE A 34 -10.52 1.73 2.23
N ASP A 35 -11.85 1.80 2.07
CA ASP A 35 -12.78 1.55 3.17
C ASP A 35 -12.70 0.11 3.71
N ARG A 36 -12.47 -0.89 2.84
CA ARG A 36 -12.38 -2.31 3.20
C ARG A 36 -11.08 -2.66 3.95
N LEU A 37 -10.00 -1.91 3.78
CA LEU A 37 -8.83 -1.99 4.66
C LEU A 37 -9.16 -1.73 6.14
N GLY A 38 -10.31 -1.11 6.44
CA GLY A 38 -10.79 -0.89 7.81
C GLY A 38 -11.90 -1.84 8.27
N ASP A 39 -12.19 -2.91 7.53
CA ASP A 39 -13.29 -3.84 7.84
C ASP A 39 -13.07 -4.55 9.19
N ALA A 40 -14.17 -4.84 9.88
CA ALA A 40 -14.15 -5.51 11.18
C ALA A 40 -13.61 -6.94 11.12
N LYS A 41 -13.53 -7.53 9.91
CA LYS A 41 -13.06 -8.90 9.70
C LYS A 41 -11.70 -8.92 9.05
N ASP A 42 -10.76 -9.59 9.72
CA ASP A 42 -9.37 -9.72 9.29
C ASP A 42 -9.28 -10.31 7.87
N GLN A 43 -10.04 -11.37 7.61
CA GLN A 43 -10.13 -11.99 6.29
C GLN A 43 -10.51 -11.01 5.17
N VAL A 44 -11.40 -10.04 5.42
CA VAL A 44 -11.78 -9.04 4.40
C VAL A 44 -10.61 -8.10 4.16
N ARG A 45 -9.93 -7.65 5.22
CA ARG A 45 -8.77 -6.76 5.11
C ARG A 45 -7.61 -7.42 4.36
N ASP A 46 -7.34 -8.69 4.67
CA ASP A 46 -6.24 -9.45 4.05
C ASP A 46 -6.48 -9.67 2.55
N GLN A 47 -7.71 -10.05 2.17
CA GLN A 47 -8.06 -10.22 0.76
C GLN A 47 -8.08 -8.90 0.00
N ASP A 48 -8.54 -7.82 0.64
CA ASP A 48 -8.54 -6.49 0.05
C ASP A 48 -7.12 -5.96 -0.18
N GLN A 49 -6.21 -6.15 0.79
CA GLN A 49 -4.79 -5.84 0.62
C GLN A 49 -4.17 -6.66 -0.53
N ALA A 50 -4.47 -7.96 -0.61
CA ALA A 50 -3.99 -8.80 -1.70
C ALA A 50 -4.52 -8.33 -3.07
N LEU A 51 -5.78 -7.87 -3.14
CA LEU A 51 -6.35 -7.29 -4.35
C LEU A 51 -5.66 -5.97 -4.73
N LEU A 52 -5.39 -5.08 -3.78
CA LEU A 52 -4.67 -3.83 -4.02
C LEU A 52 -3.27 -4.09 -4.58
N LEU A 53 -2.54 -5.06 -4.02
CA LEU A 53 -1.24 -5.47 -4.55
C LEU A 53 -1.36 -6.04 -5.96
N LYS A 54 -2.39 -6.85 -6.25
CA LYS A 54 -2.65 -7.37 -7.59
C LYS A 54 -2.98 -6.27 -8.61
N ILE A 55 -3.69 -5.22 -8.21
CA ILE A 55 -3.95 -4.06 -9.08
C ILE A 55 -2.63 -3.36 -9.44
N VAL A 56 -1.72 -3.23 -8.47
CA VAL A 56 -0.36 -2.70 -8.68
C VAL A 56 0.49 -3.62 -9.59
N GLU A 57 0.27 -4.93 -9.54
CA GLU A 57 1.02 -5.87 -10.38
C GLU A 57 0.53 -5.85 -11.83
N LEU A 58 -0.79 -5.94 -12.02
CA LEU A 58 -1.39 -6.31 -13.30
C LEU A 58 -2.02 -5.13 -14.06
N SER A 59 -2.36 -4.03 -13.38
CA SER A 59 -3.19 -2.96 -13.96
C SER A 59 -2.49 -1.61 -14.08
N ALA A 60 -1.56 -1.29 -13.17
CA ALA A 60 -0.87 -0.02 -13.14
C ALA A 60 0.39 -0.09 -12.29
N ASN A 61 1.35 0.81 -12.48
CA ASN A 61 2.53 0.85 -11.61
C ASN A 61 2.20 1.29 -10.16
N PRO A 62 3.08 0.99 -9.17
CA PRO A 62 2.86 1.35 -7.76
C PRO A 62 2.54 2.84 -7.55
N GLN A 63 3.29 3.74 -8.18
CA GLN A 63 3.09 5.19 -8.03
C GLN A 63 1.67 5.63 -8.40
N TYR A 64 1.15 5.15 -9.53
CA TYR A 64 -0.18 5.52 -10.03
C TYR A 64 -1.30 5.17 -9.04
N VAL A 65 -1.19 4.01 -8.39
CA VAL A 65 -2.15 3.55 -7.39
C VAL A 65 -1.97 4.34 -6.09
N TRP A 66 -0.73 4.47 -5.60
CA TRP A 66 -0.44 5.16 -4.34
C TRP A 66 -0.79 6.65 -4.36
N ASP A 67 -0.58 7.36 -5.48
CA ASP A 67 -1.00 8.77 -5.64
C ASP A 67 -2.50 8.98 -5.36
N ARG A 68 -3.33 7.95 -5.60
CA ARG A 68 -4.78 7.98 -5.36
C ARG A 68 -5.17 7.50 -3.96
N MET A 69 -4.29 6.78 -3.26
CA MET A 69 -4.55 6.25 -1.93
C MET A 69 -4.10 7.17 -0.79
N LEU A 70 -3.27 8.18 -1.06
CA LEU A 70 -2.69 9.06 -0.01
C LEU A 70 -3.75 9.73 0.89
N GLY A 71 -4.92 10.06 0.33
CA GLY A 71 -6.02 10.63 1.10
C GLY A 71 -6.53 9.71 2.22
N GLY A 72 -6.38 8.40 2.06
CA GLY A 72 -6.82 7.40 3.04
C GLY A 72 -6.06 7.45 4.37
N PHE A 73 -4.83 7.99 4.41
CA PHE A 73 -4.12 8.19 5.68
C PHE A 73 -4.84 9.17 6.62
N LYS A 74 -5.79 9.97 6.11
CA LYS A 74 -6.63 10.86 6.91
C LYS A 74 -8.04 10.29 7.16
N HIS A 75 -8.26 9.01 6.87
CA HIS A 75 -9.58 8.40 7.00
C HIS A 75 -10.07 8.38 8.44
N LYS A 76 -11.38 8.57 8.64
CA LYS A 76 -12.00 8.64 9.99
C LYS A 76 -11.85 7.32 10.77
N ASN A 77 -11.88 6.18 10.10
CA ASN A 77 -11.72 4.87 10.70
C ASN A 77 -10.24 4.58 10.96
N ASN A 78 -9.86 4.34 12.21
CA ASN A 78 -8.48 4.03 12.61
C ASN A 78 -7.94 2.76 11.93
N ARG A 79 -8.75 1.72 11.79
CA ARG A 79 -8.37 0.47 11.11
C ARG A 79 -8.00 0.70 9.65
N THR A 80 -8.66 1.63 8.96
CA THR A 80 -8.29 2.00 7.58
C THR A 80 -6.92 2.67 7.54
N ARG A 81 -6.64 3.59 8.46
CA ARG A 81 -5.33 4.27 8.53
C ARG A 81 -4.20 3.27 8.82
N GLU A 82 -4.44 2.36 9.76
CA GLU A 82 -3.57 1.22 10.05
C GLU A 82 -3.37 0.32 8.83
N GLY A 83 -4.46 -0.10 8.19
CA GLY A 83 -4.45 -0.97 7.02
C GLY A 83 -3.70 -0.39 5.83
N LEU A 84 -3.70 0.94 5.65
CA LEU A 84 -2.88 1.60 4.63
C LEU A 84 -1.39 1.54 4.93
N CYS A 85 -0.97 1.70 6.19
CA CYS A 85 0.43 1.51 6.57
C CYS A 85 0.88 0.06 6.33
N LEU A 86 0.04 -0.92 6.69
CA LEU A 86 0.30 -2.33 6.40
C LEU A 86 0.37 -2.60 4.89
N CYS A 87 -0.52 -2.02 4.10
CA CYS A 87 -0.52 -2.13 2.64
C CYS A 87 0.74 -1.51 2.03
N LEU A 88 1.26 -0.42 2.60
CA LEU A 88 2.51 0.21 2.15
C LEU A 88 3.71 -0.68 2.45
N ILE A 89 3.80 -1.24 3.67
CA ILE A 89 4.81 -2.24 4.04
C ILE A 89 4.78 -3.41 3.05
N ALA A 90 3.59 -3.96 2.78
CA ALA A 90 3.43 -5.06 1.83
C ALA A 90 3.86 -4.66 0.40
N THR A 91 3.51 -3.46 -0.05
CA THR A 91 3.94 -2.93 -1.36
C THR A 91 5.46 -2.85 -1.44
N LEU A 92 6.11 -2.32 -0.41
CA LEU A 92 7.58 -2.22 -0.35
C LEU A 92 8.22 -3.61 -0.37
N ASN A 93 7.69 -4.56 0.39
CA ASN A 93 8.21 -5.92 0.43
C ASN A 93 8.09 -6.67 -0.91
N VAL A 94 7.03 -6.43 -1.67
CA VAL A 94 6.82 -7.08 -2.98
C VAL A 94 7.58 -6.38 -4.10
N TYR A 95 7.55 -5.04 -4.15
CA TYR A 95 8.01 -4.26 -5.31
C TYR A 95 9.26 -3.40 -5.06
N GLY A 96 9.73 -3.33 -3.82
CA GLY A 96 10.79 -2.42 -3.41
C GLY A 96 10.37 -0.94 -3.41
N ALA A 97 11.34 -0.06 -3.17
CA ALA A 97 11.13 1.39 -3.10
C ALA A 97 11.29 2.12 -4.44
N GLN A 98 11.73 1.46 -5.52
CA GLN A 98 12.09 2.11 -6.78
C GLN A 98 10.86 2.67 -7.52
N GLY A 99 9.72 1.97 -7.43
CA GLY A 99 8.47 2.38 -8.06
C GLY A 99 7.67 3.43 -7.28
N LEU A 100 8.21 3.97 -6.19
CA LEU A 100 7.52 4.89 -5.28
C LEU A 100 8.35 6.16 -5.00
N THR A 101 7.66 7.29 -5.07
CA THR A 101 8.15 8.60 -4.65
C THR A 101 7.91 8.74 -3.15
N LEU A 102 8.77 8.09 -2.36
CA LEU A 102 8.60 8.00 -0.90
C LEU A 102 8.56 9.37 -0.20
N SER A 103 9.20 10.40 -0.76
CA SER A 103 9.12 11.77 -0.24
C SER A 103 7.70 12.36 -0.24
N LYS A 104 6.79 11.85 -1.09
CA LYS A 104 5.36 12.22 -1.05
C LYS A 104 4.58 11.45 0.02
N ILE A 105 5.04 10.26 0.40
CA ILE A 105 4.32 9.35 1.29
C ILE A 105 4.74 9.55 2.75
N VAL A 106 6.05 9.68 3.00
CA VAL A 106 6.64 9.82 4.34
C VAL A 106 5.94 10.89 5.20
N PRO A 107 5.61 12.10 4.69
CA PRO A 107 4.90 13.10 5.50
C PRO A 107 3.56 12.60 6.05
N HIS A 108 2.83 11.76 5.30
CA HIS A 108 1.58 11.17 5.78
C HIS A 108 1.83 10.17 6.91
N ILE A 109 2.87 9.35 6.81
CA ILE A 109 3.24 8.38 7.86
C ILE A 109 3.71 9.11 9.11
N CYS A 110 4.52 10.16 8.97
CA CYS A 110 4.96 10.99 10.10
C CYS A 110 3.77 11.61 10.85
N ASN A 111 2.73 12.06 10.14
CA ASN A 111 1.51 12.57 10.78
C ASN A 111 0.80 11.49 11.61
N LEU A 112 0.85 10.22 11.19
CA LEU A 112 0.24 9.11 11.93
C LEU A 112 1.00 8.72 13.20
N LEU A 113 2.26 9.13 13.36
CA LEU A 113 2.96 8.96 14.64
C LEU A 113 2.29 9.75 15.78
N GLY A 114 1.52 10.79 15.46
CA GLY A 114 0.70 11.55 16.41
C GLY A 114 -0.75 11.10 16.50
N ASP A 115 -1.13 9.95 15.92
CA ASP A 115 -2.52 9.48 15.90
C ASP A 115 -3.05 9.22 17.31
N ALA A 116 -4.33 9.49 17.56
CA ALA A 116 -4.98 9.23 18.84
C ALA A 116 -4.98 7.73 19.21
N THR A 117 -4.99 6.84 18.21
CA THR A 117 -5.02 5.38 18.40
C THR A 117 -3.59 4.82 18.45
N SER A 118 -3.22 4.11 19.52
CA SER A 118 -1.86 3.59 19.69
C SER A 118 -1.45 2.62 18.59
N GLN A 119 -2.35 1.73 18.18
CA GLN A 119 -2.09 0.76 17.11
C GLN A 119 -1.72 1.44 15.80
N VAL A 120 -2.35 2.57 15.48
CA VAL A 120 -2.02 3.35 14.26
C VAL A 120 -0.61 3.93 14.37
N ARG A 121 -0.22 4.44 15.56
CA ARG A 121 1.13 4.97 15.80
C ARG A 121 2.19 3.86 15.67
N ASP A 122 1.93 2.69 16.26
CA ASP A 122 2.85 1.56 16.25
C ASP A 122 3.10 1.06 14.81
N VAL A 123 2.03 0.88 14.03
CA VAL A 123 2.14 0.46 12.63
C VAL A 123 2.77 1.56 11.75
N ALA A 124 2.51 2.84 12.02
CA ALA A 124 3.20 3.94 11.33
C ALA A 124 4.71 3.93 11.60
N MET A 125 5.13 3.67 12.83
CA MET A 125 6.55 3.51 13.18
C MET A 125 7.19 2.35 12.43
N ASN A 126 6.53 1.18 12.42
CA ASN A 126 6.99 0.03 11.63
C ASN A 126 7.07 0.34 10.14
N CYS A 127 6.11 1.11 9.62
CA CYS A 127 6.12 1.52 8.23
C CYS A 127 7.30 2.44 7.88
N LEU A 128 7.69 3.34 8.78
CA LEU A 128 8.90 4.16 8.60
C LEU A 128 10.16 3.30 8.61
N VAL A 129 10.28 2.37 9.56
CA VAL A 129 11.42 1.43 9.62
C VAL A 129 11.54 0.68 8.29
N GLU A 130 10.42 0.20 7.75
CA GLU A 130 10.40 -0.52 6.48
C GLU A 130 10.80 0.39 5.30
N ILE A 131 10.29 1.62 5.24
CA ILE A 131 10.71 2.62 4.26
C ILE A 131 12.23 2.82 4.30
N TYR A 132 12.81 3.05 5.48
CA TYR A 132 14.24 3.27 5.62
C TYR A 132 15.07 2.04 5.22
N ARG A 133 14.60 0.84 5.57
CA ARG A 133 15.24 -0.42 5.16
C ARG A 133 15.36 -0.53 3.63
N HIS A 134 14.26 -0.30 2.91
CA HIS A 134 14.26 -0.37 1.44
C HIS A 134 15.03 0.77 0.77
N VAL A 135 15.00 1.98 1.34
CA VAL A 135 15.82 3.09 0.84
C VAL A 135 17.31 2.81 1.03
N GLY A 136 17.71 2.30 2.20
CA GLY A 136 19.09 1.89 2.47
C GLY A 136 19.57 0.81 1.51
N GLU A 137 18.75 -0.22 1.27
CA GLU A 137 19.06 -1.27 0.30
C GLU A 137 19.22 -0.72 -1.11
N ARG A 138 18.33 0.19 -1.54
CA ARG A 138 18.45 0.86 -2.85
C ARG A 138 19.76 1.62 -2.98
N VAL A 139 20.12 2.42 -1.98
CA VAL A 139 21.37 3.19 -1.97
C VAL A 139 22.59 2.25 -2.04
N ARG A 140 22.58 1.16 -1.27
CA ARG A 140 23.66 0.16 -1.28
C ARG A 140 23.86 -0.46 -2.67
N ILE A 141 22.77 -0.83 -3.35
CA ILE A 141 22.80 -1.36 -4.71
C ILE A 141 23.39 -0.32 -5.68
N ASP A 142 22.95 0.94 -5.60
CA ASP A 142 23.42 2.00 -6.49
C ASP A 142 24.92 2.31 -6.30
N LEU A 143 25.42 2.28 -5.05
CA LEU A 143 26.84 2.46 -4.74
C LEU A 143 27.68 1.29 -5.28
N SER A 144 27.20 0.05 -5.16
CA SER A 144 27.90 -1.13 -5.68
C SER A 144 28.08 -1.07 -7.20
N LYS A 145 27.07 -0.60 -7.94
CA LYS A 145 27.13 -0.39 -9.40
C LYS A 145 28.14 0.68 -9.81
N LYS A 146 28.44 1.63 -8.91
CA LYS A 146 29.44 2.69 -9.13
C LYS A 146 30.85 2.27 -8.71
N GLY A 147 31.06 1.03 -8.27
CA GLY A 147 32.39 0.50 -7.90
C GLY A 147 32.94 1.02 -6.58
N LEU A 148 32.11 1.58 -5.72
CA LEU A 148 32.54 2.02 -4.38
C LEU A 148 32.63 0.81 -3.45
N PRO A 149 33.74 0.66 -2.68
CA PRO A 149 33.92 -0.47 -1.77
C PRO A 149 32.84 -0.47 -0.69
N GLN A 150 32.31 -1.65 -0.37
CA GLN A 150 31.41 -1.83 0.77
C GLN A 150 32.27 -1.91 2.03
N SER A 151 32.35 -0.81 2.77
CA SER A 151 32.98 -0.73 4.09
C SER A 151 32.11 -1.38 5.16
#